data_AF-A0A7L0DKL0-F1
#
_entry.id   AF-A0A7L0DKL0-F1
#
_cell.length_a   1.000
_cell.length_b   1.000
_cell.length_c   1.000
_cell.angle_alpha   90.00
_cell.angle_beta   90.00
_cell.angle_gamma   90.00
#
_symmetry.space_group_name_H-M   'P 1'
#
loop_
_entity.id
_entity.type
_entity.pdbx_description
1 polymer ?
#
loop_
_entity_poly.entity_id
_entity_poly.type
_entity_poly.pdbx_seq_one_letter_code
_entity_poly.pdbx_strand_id
1 'polypeptide(L)'
;QPYACRECGKAFRWSSRLAHHQRSHTGERPYKCPECPKAFKGSSALLYHQRGHTGERPYACPQCGKAFKRSSLLQTHQRYHLRQHTGERPYRCPDCPKAFKNTSCLRRHRQLHTGERP
;
A
#
# COMPACT_ATOMS: atom_id res chain seq x y z
N GLN A 1 -22.28 -6.39 9.68
CA GLN A 1 -21.09 -6.08 10.52
C GLN A 1 -21.60 -5.32 11.74
N PRO A 2 -21.60 -5.92 12.95
CA PRO A 2 -22.38 -5.37 14.08
C PRO A 2 -21.76 -4.15 14.75
N TYR A 3 -20.47 -3.87 14.52
CA TYR A 3 -19.76 -2.77 15.19
C TYR A 3 -19.62 -1.59 14.23
N ALA A 4 -20.46 -0.57 14.38
CA ALA A 4 -20.43 0.63 13.55
C ALA A 4 -19.70 1.80 14.23
N CYS A 5 -18.89 2.53 13.46
CA CYS A 5 -18.32 3.80 13.86
C CYS A 5 -19.39 4.89 13.79
N ARG A 6 -19.63 5.59 14.90
CA ARG A 6 -20.61 6.70 14.95
C ARG A 6 -20.15 7.94 14.19
N GLU A 7 -18.84 8.14 14.03
CA GLU A 7 -18.29 9.33 13.38
C GLU A 7 -18.32 9.26 11.85
N CYS A 8 -18.15 8.07 11.25
CA CYS A 8 -18.11 7.92 9.80
C CYS A 8 -18.97 6.80 9.22
N GLY A 9 -19.81 6.16 10.05
CA GLY A 9 -20.74 5.10 9.63
C GLY A 9 -20.09 3.77 9.22
N LYS A 10 -18.75 3.67 9.20
CA LYS A 10 -18.05 2.44 8.81
C LYS A 10 -18.35 1.30 9.78
N ALA A 11 -18.73 0.15 9.24
CA ALA A 11 -19.01 -1.05 10.02
C ALA A 11 -17.83 -2.03 10.00
N PHE A 12 -17.68 -2.76 11.11
CA PHE A 12 -16.62 -3.73 11.33
C PHE A 12 -17.20 -5.05 11.86
N ARG A 13 -16.54 -6.15 11.51
CA ARG A 13 -16.93 -7.49 11.97
C ARG A 13 -16.64 -7.71 13.46
N TRP A 14 -15.64 -7.03 14.02
CA TRP A 14 -15.16 -7.21 15.40
C TRP A 14 -15.00 -5.87 16.10
N SER A 15 -15.29 -5.82 17.40
CA SER A 15 -15.15 -4.63 18.24
C SER A 15 -13.71 -4.12 18.28
N SER A 16 -12.72 -5.02 18.34
CA SER A 16 -11.30 -4.69 18.31
C SER A 16 -10.89 -3.94 17.03
N ARG A 17 -11.51 -4.26 15.89
CA ARG A 17 -11.29 -3.52 14.63
C ARG A 17 -11.94 -2.15 14.64
N LEU A 18 -13.11 -2.02 15.25
CA LEU A 18 -13.74 -0.72 15.46
C LEU A 18 -12.87 0.16 16.37
N ALA A 19 -12.38 -0.38 17.51
CA ALA A 19 -11.51 0.34 18.43
C ALA A 19 -10.19 0.78 17.76
N HIS A 20 -9.55 -0.11 16.99
CA HIS A 20 -8.38 0.26 16.19
C HIS A 20 -8.71 1.34 15.15
N HIS A 21 -9.88 1.27 14.51
CA HIS A 21 -10.34 2.28 13.57
C HIS A 21 -10.62 3.63 14.24
N GLN A 22 -11.10 3.68 15.49
CA GLN A 22 -11.32 4.94 16.22
C GLN A 22 -10.03 5.75 16.39
N ARG A 23 -8.87 5.10 16.49
CA ARG A 23 -7.55 5.76 16.43
C ARG A 23 -7.31 6.54 15.13
N SER A 24 -8.08 6.23 14.08
CA SER A 24 -8.05 6.99 12.84
C SER A 24 -8.57 8.41 13.01
N HIS A 25 -9.58 8.58 13.87
CA HIS A 25 -10.24 9.83 14.19
C HIS A 25 -9.50 10.62 15.29
N THR A 26 -9.14 9.96 16.39
CA THR A 26 -8.46 10.62 17.52
C THR A 26 -7.01 10.97 17.24
N GLY A 27 -6.41 10.36 16.21
CA GLY A 27 -4.98 10.51 15.92
C GLY A 27 -4.06 9.74 16.87
N GLU A 28 -4.61 8.99 17.84
CA GLU A 28 -3.84 8.20 18.80
C GLU A 28 -2.89 7.22 18.10
N ARG A 29 -1.63 7.21 18.53
CA ARG A 29 -0.57 6.36 17.98
C ARG A 29 0.19 5.67 19.11
N PRO A 30 -0.35 4.56 19.66
CA PRO A 30 0.23 3.91 20.85
C PRO A 30 1.61 3.31 20.60
N TYR A 31 1.91 2.94 19.35
CA TYR A 31 3.11 2.18 19.01
C TYR A 31 4.22 3.11 18.56
N LYS A 32 5.11 3.49 19.48
CA LYS A 32 6.25 4.36 19.23
C LYS A 32 7.45 3.58 18.68
N CYS A 33 8.17 4.17 17.73
CA CYS A 33 9.44 3.64 17.28
C CYS A 33 10.53 3.97 18.30
N PRO A 34 11.38 3.00 18.69
CA PRO A 34 12.49 3.27 19.61
C PRO A 34 13.63 4.05 18.95
N GLU A 35 13.76 4.00 17.63
CA GLU A 35 14.88 4.56 16.88
C GLU A 35 14.59 5.93 16.25
N CYS A 36 13.33 6.38 16.27
CA CYS A 36 12.97 7.70 15.77
C CYS A 36 11.65 8.22 16.40
N PRO A 37 11.32 9.52 16.26
CA PRO A 37 10.13 10.11 16.86
C PRO A 37 8.77 9.61 16.30
N LYS A 38 8.77 8.67 15.33
CA LYS A 38 7.54 8.23 14.66
C LYS A 38 6.74 7.27 15.52
N ALA A 39 5.42 7.43 15.48
CA ALA A 39 4.47 6.54 16.15
C ALA A 39 3.34 6.09 15.20
N PHE A 40 2.77 4.90 15.48
CA PHE A 40 1.82 4.20 14.62
C PHE A 40 0.56 3.78 15.37
N LYS A 41 -0.54 3.59 14.63
CA LYS A 41 -1.86 3.19 15.16
C LYS A 41 -1.95 1.69 15.48
N GLY A 42 -1.06 0.88 14.91
CA GLY A 42 -1.03 -0.57 15.07
C GLY A 42 0.39 -1.13 15.10
N SER A 43 0.58 -2.25 15.80
CA SER A 43 1.88 -2.92 15.97
C SER A 43 2.51 -3.37 14.65
N SER A 44 1.72 -3.95 13.73
CA SER A 44 2.24 -4.37 12.42
C SER A 44 2.78 -3.21 11.60
N ALA A 45 2.20 -2.01 11.74
CA ALA A 45 2.68 -0.82 11.05
C ALA A 45 4.04 -0.37 11.60
N LEU A 46 4.23 -0.43 12.93
CA LEU A 46 5.52 -0.21 13.57
C LEU A 46 6.56 -1.25 13.11
N LEU A 47 6.21 -2.54 13.12
CA LEU A 47 7.11 -3.61 12.67
C LEU A 47 7.62 -3.37 11.23
N TYR A 48 6.71 -3.08 10.29
CA TYR A 48 7.12 -2.80 8.91
C TYR A 48 7.92 -1.51 8.75
N HIS A 49 7.75 -0.57 9.67
CA HIS A 49 8.56 0.64 9.71
C HIS A 49 9.97 0.34 10.22
N GLN A 50 10.10 -0.46 11.28
CA GLN A 50 11.39 -0.89 11.84
C GLN A 50 12.26 -1.63 10.83
N ARG A 51 11.66 -2.46 9.96
CA ARG A 51 12.36 -3.06 8.81
C ARG A 51 13.04 -2.06 7.88
N GLY A 52 12.59 -0.80 7.89
CA GLY A 52 13.24 0.28 7.15
C GLY A 52 14.55 0.75 7.80
N HIS A 53 14.65 0.67 9.12
CA HIS A 53 15.87 0.99 9.85
C HIS A 53 16.88 -0.14 9.77
N THR A 54 16.45 -1.39 9.99
CA THR A 54 17.33 -2.56 9.96
C THR A 54 17.71 -2.99 8.54
N GLY A 55 16.97 -2.53 7.53
CA GLY A 55 17.11 -2.99 6.15
C GLY A 55 16.55 -4.39 5.89
N GLU A 56 15.90 -5.03 6.87
CA GLU A 56 15.36 -6.38 6.77
C GLU A 56 14.32 -6.49 5.64
N ARG A 57 14.55 -7.44 4.74
CA ARG A 57 13.68 -7.73 3.59
C ARG A 57 13.41 -9.24 3.47
N PRO A 58 12.48 -9.79 4.28
CA PRO A 58 12.29 -11.24 4.36
C PRO A 58 11.69 -11.88 3.12
N TYR A 59 11.08 -11.08 2.25
CA TYR A 59 10.29 -11.59 1.13
C TYR A 59 11.07 -11.44 -0.17
N ALA A 60 11.78 -12.48 -0.57
CA ALA A 60 12.54 -12.52 -1.83
C ALA A 60 11.68 -12.98 -3.01
N CYS A 61 11.86 -12.36 -4.17
CA CYS A 61 11.27 -12.80 -5.42
C CYS A 61 12.07 -13.96 -6.01
N PRO A 62 11.48 -15.15 -6.23
CA PRO A 62 12.21 -16.30 -6.76
C PRO A 62 12.66 -16.10 -8.21
N GLN A 63 12.00 -15.22 -8.97
CA GLN A 63 12.31 -14.99 -10.39
C GLN A 63 13.50 -14.04 -10.61
N CYS A 64 13.76 -13.11 -9.69
CA CYS A 64 14.78 -12.07 -9.89
C CYS A 64 15.64 -11.77 -8.64
N GLY A 65 15.45 -12.52 -7.56
CA GLY A 65 16.19 -12.34 -6.29
C GLY A 65 15.82 -11.08 -5.49
N LYS A 66 15.03 -10.16 -6.06
CA LYS A 66 14.71 -8.89 -5.39
C LYS A 66 13.90 -9.11 -4.11
N ALA A 67 14.40 -8.56 -2.99
CA ALA A 67 13.78 -8.71 -1.68
C ALA A 67 12.93 -7.50 -1.25
N PHE A 68 11.88 -7.76 -0.48
CA PHE A 68 10.89 -6.79 -0.03
C PHE A 68 10.65 -6.88 1.48
N LYS A 69 10.26 -5.75 2.08
CA LYS A 69 9.91 -5.65 3.52
C LYS A 69 8.51 -6.17 3.88
N ARG A 70 7.64 -6.36 2.88
CA ARG A 70 6.24 -6.81 3.04
C ARG A 70 5.88 -7.84 1.96
N SER A 71 5.11 -8.86 2.33
CA SER A 71 4.62 -9.89 1.40
C SER A 71 3.72 -9.30 0.31
N SER A 72 2.89 -8.32 0.64
CA SER A 72 2.03 -7.65 -0.34
C SER A 72 2.83 -6.93 -1.45
N LEU A 73 4.00 -6.38 -1.11
CA LEU A 73 4.89 -5.76 -2.11
C LEU A 73 5.47 -6.82 -3.05
N LEU A 74 5.91 -7.97 -2.50
CA LEU A 74 6.35 -9.10 -3.31
C LEU A 74 5.23 -9.59 -4.25
N GLN A 75 4.01 -9.76 -3.75
CA GLN A 75 2.87 -10.19 -4.59
C GLN A 75 2.57 -9.20 -5.73
N THR A 76 2.63 -7.89 -5.46
CA THR A 76 2.46 -6.88 -6.53
C THR A 76 3.59 -6.91 -7.54
N HIS A 77 4.81 -7.21 -7.10
CA HIS A 77 5.97 -7.33 -7.96
C HIS A 77 5.93 -8.62 -8.81
N GLN A 78 5.51 -9.74 -8.26
CA GLN A 78 5.28 -10.98 -9.03
C GLN A 78 4.20 -10.79 -10.10
N ARG A 79 3.12 -10.07 -9.78
CA ARG A 79 2.12 -9.68 -10.79
C ARG A 79 2.70 -8.82 -11.91
N TYR A 80 3.70 -7.98 -11.62
CA TYR A 80 4.39 -7.25 -12.68
C TYR A 80 5.12 -8.19 -13.62
N HIS A 81 5.85 -9.21 -13.12
CA HIS A 81 6.50 -10.20 -13.97
C HIS A 81 5.50 -10.96 -14.84
N LEU A 82 4.38 -11.42 -14.26
CA LEU A 82 3.32 -12.10 -15.01
C LEU A 82 2.82 -11.25 -16.18
N ARG A 83 2.56 -9.95 -15.94
CA ARG A 83 2.10 -9.01 -16.98
C ARG A 83 3.13 -8.72 -18.07
N GLN A 84 4.42 -8.95 -17.82
CA GLN A 84 5.42 -8.86 -18.88
C GLN A 84 5.28 -9.99 -19.88
N HIS A 85 4.93 -11.20 -19.42
CA HIS A 85 4.76 -12.36 -20.28
C HIS A 85 3.38 -12.39 -20.96
N THR A 86 2.30 -12.09 -20.23
CA THR A 86 0.93 -12.19 -20.76
C THR A 86 0.51 -10.98 -21.60
N GLY A 87 1.26 -9.88 -21.52
CA GLY A 87 0.88 -8.61 -22.17
C GLY A 87 -0.31 -7.88 -21.53
N GLU A 88 -0.81 -8.37 -20.39
CA GLU A 88 -1.97 -7.80 -19.69
C GLU A 88 -1.72 -6.33 -19.29
N ARG A 89 -2.69 -5.46 -19.63
CA ARG A 89 -2.66 -4.01 -19.38
C ARG A 89 -3.92 -3.57 -18.63
N PRO A 90 -4.02 -3.82 -17.32
CA PRO A 90 -5.24 -3.56 -16.57
C PRO A 90 -5.49 -2.07 -16.28
N TYR A 91 -4.49 -1.20 -16.45
CA TYR A 91 -4.63 0.21 -16.14
C TYR A 91 -4.94 1.02 -17.40
N ARG A 92 -6.23 1.30 -17.63
CA ARG A 92 -6.70 2.10 -18.75
C ARG A 92 -6.65 3.60 -18.43
N CYS A 93 -6.30 4.40 -19.43
CA CYS A 93 -6.44 5.84 -19.36
C CYS A 93 -7.93 6.19 -19.49
N PRO A 94 -8.47 7.08 -18.64
CA PRO A 94 -9.85 7.53 -18.78
C PRO A 94 -10.03 8.49 -19.97
N ASP A 95 -8.96 9.19 -20.35
CA ASP A 95 -8.99 10.27 -21.34
C ASP A 95 -8.65 9.78 -22.77
N CYS A 96 -8.20 8.53 -22.93
CA CYS A 96 -7.90 7.94 -24.24
C CYS A 96 -7.87 6.40 -24.22
N PRO A 97 -7.83 5.72 -25.38
CA PRO A 97 -7.85 4.26 -25.46
C PRO A 97 -6.60 3.53 -24.91
N LYS A 98 -5.55 4.24 -24.48
CA LYS A 98 -4.28 3.63 -24.08
C LYS A 98 -4.39 2.90 -22.73
N ALA A 99 -3.80 1.71 -22.68
CA ALA A 99 -3.72 0.90 -21.47
C ALA A 99 -2.26 0.55 -21.10
N PHE A 100 -2.00 0.43 -19.79
CA PHE A 100 -0.67 0.30 -19.21
C PHE A 100 -0.56 -0.89 -18.24
N LYS A 101 0.67 -1.39 -18.06
CA LYS A 101 1.00 -2.55 -17.20
C LYS A 101 1.01 -2.23 -15.70
N ASN A 102 1.25 -0.96 -15.35
CA ASN A 102 1.28 -0.47 -13.97
C ASN A 102 0.73 0.97 -13.86
N THR A 103 0.42 1.37 -12.63
CA THR A 103 -0.13 2.70 -12.30
C THR A 103 0.86 3.83 -12.57
N SER A 104 2.16 3.61 -12.37
CA SER A 104 3.20 4.63 -12.61
C SER A 104 3.28 5.03 -14.08
N CYS A 105 3.20 4.06 -15.00
CA CYS A 105 3.16 4.31 -16.43
C CYS A 105 1.90 5.09 -16.82
N LEU A 106 0.73 4.70 -16.28
CA LEU A 106 -0.52 5.44 -16.50
C LEU A 106 -0.43 6.88 -15.97
N ARG A 107 0.10 7.08 -14.75
CA ARG A 107 0.24 8.41 -14.15
C ARG A 107 1.11 9.33 -15.00
N ARG A 108 2.29 8.85 -15.42
CA ARG A 108 3.18 9.61 -16.32
C ARG A 108 2.49 9.93 -17.65
N HIS A 109 1.73 9.00 -18.19
CA HIS A 109 0.97 9.25 -19.40
C HIS A 109 -0.11 10.32 -19.20
N ARG A 110 -0.81 10.31 -18.07
CA ARG A 110 -1.86 11.29 -17.76
C ARG A 110 -1.35 12.72 -17.62
N GLN A 111 -0.10 12.91 -17.19
CA GLN A 111 0.53 14.24 -17.17
C GLN A 111 0.61 14.89 -18.56
N LEU A 112 0.61 14.08 -19.63
CA LEU A 112 0.57 14.59 -21.00
C LEU A 112 -0.80 15.16 -21.38
N HIS A 113 -1.88 14.73 -20.72
CA HIS A 113 -3.24 15.24 -20.96
C HIS A 113 -3.50 16.53 -20.20
N THR A 114 -2.93 16.67 -18.99
CA THR A 114 -3.13 17.86 -18.15
C THR A 114 -2.23 19.03 -18.54
N GLY A 115 -1.26 18.81 -19.45
CA GLY A 115 -0.30 19.85 -19.83
C GLY A 115 0.68 20.25 -18.72
N GLU A 116 0.58 19.64 -17.54
CA GLU A 116 1.54 19.78 -16.45
C GLU A 116 2.82 19.04 -16.85
N ARG A 117 3.73 19.77 -17.51
CA ARG A 117 5.12 19.35 -17.65
C ARG A 117 5.73 19.15 -16.24
N PRO A 118 6.60 18.14 -16.05
CA PRO A 118 7.32 17.96 -14.80
C PRO A 118 8.18 19.17 -14.43
#